data_AF-A0A1I6M0D5-F1
#
_entry.id   AF-A0A1I6M0D5-F1
#
_cell.length_a   1.000
_cell.length_b   1.000
_cell.length_c   1.000
_cell.angle_alpha   90.00
_cell.angle_beta   90.00
_cell.angle_gamma   90.00
#
_symmetry.space_group_name_H-M   'P 1'
#
loop_
_entity.id
_entity.type
_entity.pdbx_description
1 polymer ?
#
loop_
_entity_poly.entity_id
_entity_poly.type
_entity_poly.pdbx_seq_one_letter_code
_entity_poly.pdbx_strand_id
1 'polypeptide(L)'
;MISGPFIREKTWAVFENPANGYREAIPRRAWLWMLLFGVFYLMIRQSWKQAGAILAIAFVATFICVYLGVFGAILWPLIMISIWIFYTTNIRTLLAQDYLRRGWSEVDLEEATIELPY
;
A
#
# COMPACT_ATOMS: atom_id res chain seq x y z
N MET A 1 -11.02 9.65 27.12
CA MET A 1 -12.32 9.39 26.47
C MET A 1 -12.30 10.05 25.09
N ILE A 2 -11.70 9.39 24.09
CA ILE A 2 -11.81 9.79 22.67
C ILE A 2 -12.45 8.59 22.01
N SER A 3 -13.70 8.78 21.59
CA SER A 3 -14.67 7.76 21.25
C SER A 3 -14.37 7.07 19.91
N GLY A 4 -14.88 5.84 19.76
CA GLY A 4 -14.83 4.99 18.55
C GLY A 4 -15.09 5.64 17.16
N PRO A 5 -15.80 6.76 16.98
CA PRO A 5 -15.86 7.45 15.67
C PRO A 5 -14.51 7.91 15.11
N PHE A 6 -13.52 8.25 15.94
CA PHE A 6 -12.29 8.88 15.46
C PHE A 6 -11.34 7.92 14.73
N ILE A 7 -11.34 6.64 15.12
CA ILE A 7 -10.59 5.59 14.43
C ILE A 7 -11.23 5.31 13.07
N ARG A 8 -12.57 5.16 13.02
CA ARG A 8 -13.36 4.90 11.80
C ARG A 8 -13.13 5.94 10.71
N GLU A 9 -12.93 7.21 11.07
CA GLU A 9 -12.60 8.27 10.09
C GLU A 9 -11.20 8.11 9.45
N LYS A 10 -10.25 7.58 10.21
CA LYS A 10 -8.83 7.55 9.84
C LYS A 10 -8.39 6.22 9.26
N THR A 11 -9.09 5.13 9.55
CA THR A 11 -8.78 3.77 9.07
C THR A 11 -9.74 3.35 7.97
N TRP A 12 -9.19 2.79 6.91
CA TRP A 12 -9.95 2.24 5.79
C TRP A 12 -10.50 0.84 6.12
N ALA A 13 -9.64 -0.04 6.63
CA ALA A 13 -9.97 -1.41 6.99
C ALA A 13 -8.99 -1.89 8.08
N VAL A 14 -9.40 -2.88 8.86
CA VAL A 14 -8.57 -3.55 9.87
C VAL A 14 -8.49 -5.02 9.51
N PHE A 15 -7.28 -5.56 9.51
CA PHE A 15 -7.02 -6.96 9.25
C PHE A 15 -6.47 -7.61 10.51
N GLU A 16 -6.96 -8.81 10.81
CA GLU A 16 -6.49 -9.63 11.92
C GLU A 16 -5.84 -10.90 11.38
N ASN A 17 -4.71 -11.26 11.98
CA ASN A 17 -4.07 -12.53 11.73
C ASN A 17 -4.68 -13.62 12.62
N PRO A 18 -5.39 -14.62 12.05
CA PRO A 18 -6.05 -15.66 12.83
C PRO A 18 -5.07 -16.58 13.58
N ALA A 19 -3.78 -16.56 13.23
CA ALA A 19 -2.77 -17.40 13.87
C ALA A 19 -2.29 -16.84 15.23
N ASN A 20 -2.42 -15.53 15.47
CA ASN A 20 -1.87 -14.90 16.69
C ASN A 20 -2.74 -13.75 17.24
N GLY A 21 -3.88 -13.44 16.64
CA GLY A 21 -4.77 -12.34 17.05
C GLY A 21 -4.18 -10.95 16.81
N TYR A 22 -3.08 -10.82 16.06
CA TYR A 22 -2.46 -9.52 15.80
C TYR A 22 -3.25 -8.74 14.75
N ARG A 23 -3.51 -7.46 15.04
CA ARG A 23 -4.33 -6.58 14.20
C ARG A 23 -3.53 -5.46 13.57
N GLU A 24 -3.75 -5.23 12.27
CA GLU A 24 -3.18 -4.09 11.55
C GLU A 24 -4.27 -3.27 10.86
N ALA A 25 -4.23 -1.96 11.11
CA ALA A 25 -5.10 -1.00 10.43
C ALA A 25 -4.44 -0.47 9.15
N ILE A 26 -5.21 -0.42 8.06
CA ILE A 26 -4.85 0.32 6.85
C ILE A 26 -5.36 1.76 7.01
N PRO A 27 -4.50 2.79 7.01
CA PRO A 27 -4.97 4.16 7.10
C PRO A 27 -5.70 4.58 5.82
N ARG A 28 -6.80 5.34 5.96
CA ARG A 28 -7.52 5.96 4.84
C ARG A 28 -6.62 6.89 4.03
N ARG A 29 -5.60 7.48 4.66
CA ARG A 29 -4.59 8.31 4.00
C ARG A 29 -3.37 7.51 3.50
N ALA A 30 -3.44 6.19 3.38
CA ALA A 30 -2.35 5.36 2.85
C ALA A 30 -1.85 5.84 1.47
N TRP A 31 -2.73 6.36 0.63
CA TRP A 31 -2.39 6.95 -0.67
C TRP A 31 -1.42 8.14 -0.55
N LEU A 32 -1.59 8.97 0.49
CA LEU A 32 -0.74 10.13 0.74
C LEU A 32 0.64 9.68 1.23
N TRP A 33 0.69 8.68 2.10
CA TRP A 33 1.96 8.09 2.55
C TRP A 33 2.70 7.39 1.42
N MET A 34 1.98 6.71 0.52
CA MET A 34 2.55 6.15 -0.71
C MET A 34 3.04 7.25 -1.65
N LEU A 35 2.35 8.38 -1.73
CA LEU A 35 2.78 9.49 -2.59
C LEU A 35 4.06 10.17 -2.06
N LEU A 36 4.20 10.32 -0.75
CA LEU A 36 5.34 10.99 -0.11
C LEU A 36 6.57 10.09 0.01
N PHE A 37 6.39 8.81 0.37
CA PHE A 37 7.49 7.90 0.68
C PHE A 37 7.64 6.75 -0.33
N GLY A 38 6.69 6.59 -1.25
CA GLY A 38 6.77 5.60 -2.33
C GLY A 38 7.05 4.19 -1.83
N VAL A 39 8.09 3.58 -2.40
CA VAL A 39 8.52 2.21 -2.08
C VAL A 39 8.93 2.06 -0.60
N PHE A 40 9.46 3.10 0.05
CA PHE A 40 9.83 3.02 1.46
C PHE A 40 8.62 2.77 2.37
N TYR A 41 7.46 3.36 2.05
CA TYR A 41 6.23 3.08 2.77
C TYR A 41 5.83 1.60 2.69
N LEU A 42 5.96 0.99 1.50
CA LEU A 42 5.67 -0.43 1.28
C LEU A 42 6.64 -1.35 2.03
N MET A 43 7.91 -0.97 2.11
CA MET A 43 8.92 -1.72 2.87
C MET A 43 8.62 -1.71 4.38
N ILE A 44 8.23 -0.55 4.93
CA ILE A 44 7.86 -0.43 6.35
C ILE A 44 6.62 -1.28 6.66
N ARG A 45 5.64 -1.34 5.74
CA ARG A 45 4.44 -2.19 5.86
C ARG A 45 4.71 -3.67 5.53
N GLN A 46 5.98 -4.06 5.35
CA GLN A 46 6.42 -5.41 5.00
C GLN A 46 5.78 -5.99 3.73
N SER A 47 5.22 -5.17 2.85
CA SER A 47 4.62 -5.62 1.58
C SER A 47 5.69 -5.75 0.49
N TRP A 48 6.64 -6.66 0.75
CA TRP A 48 7.82 -6.91 -0.09
C TRP A 48 7.48 -7.29 -1.54
N LYS A 49 6.36 -7.99 -1.76
CA LYS A 49 5.91 -8.37 -3.11
C LYS A 49 5.58 -7.14 -3.96
N GLN A 50 4.85 -6.18 -3.37
CA GLN A 50 4.47 -4.94 -4.06
C GLN A 50 5.68 -4.00 -4.22
N ALA A 51 6.53 -3.88 -3.18
CA ALA A 51 7.77 -3.13 -3.26
C ALA A 51 8.70 -3.66 -4.37
N GLY A 52 8.89 -4.98 -4.43
CA GLY A 52 9.67 -5.64 -5.46
C GLY A 52 9.08 -5.48 -6.86
N ALA A 53 7.74 -5.55 -6.99
CA ALA A 53 7.07 -5.33 -8.28
C ALA A 53 7.31 -3.92 -8.83
N ILE A 54 7.18 -2.87 -8.00
CA ILE A 54 7.45 -1.48 -8.43
C ILE A 54 8.90 -1.33 -8.86
N LEU A 55 9.85 -1.86 -8.09
CA LEU A 55 11.27 -1.78 -8.42
C LEU A 55 11.62 -2.54 -9.70
N ALA A 56 11.06 -3.73 -9.89
CA ALA A 56 11.27 -4.52 -11.10
C ALA A 56 10.70 -3.82 -12.35
N ILE A 57 9.48 -3.26 -12.25
CA ILE A 57 8.87 -2.51 -13.34
C ILE A 57 9.70 -1.26 -13.67
N ALA A 58 10.14 -0.51 -12.65
CA ALA A 58 11.00 0.66 -12.85
C ALA A 58 12.32 0.28 -13.51
N PHE A 59 12.96 -0.81 -13.08
CA PHE A 59 14.20 -1.29 -13.66
C PHE A 59 14.04 -1.68 -15.14
N VAL A 60 13.03 -2.49 -15.47
CA VAL A 60 12.75 -2.94 -16.85
C VAL A 60 12.40 -1.75 -17.74
N ALA A 61 11.54 -0.85 -17.28
CA ALA A 61 11.17 0.32 -18.04
C ALA A 61 12.37 1.26 -18.25
N THR A 62 13.31 1.35 -17.29
CA THR A 62 14.55 2.13 -17.45
C THR A 62 15.38 1.55 -18.59
N PHE A 63 15.58 0.23 -18.56
CA PHE A 63 16.38 -0.48 -19.55
C PHE A 63 15.80 -0.32 -20.97
N ILE A 64 14.49 -0.46 -21.12
CA ILE A 64 13.78 -0.24 -22.40
C ILE A 64 13.95 1.22 -22.87
N CYS A 65 13.79 2.20 -21.98
CA CYS A 65 13.92 3.61 -22.35
C CYS A 65 15.37 3.98 -22.72
N VAL A 66 16.37 3.43 -22.04
CA VAL A 66 17.79 3.61 -22.41
C VAL A 66 18.04 3.06 -23.82
N TYR A 67 17.50 1.88 -24.15
CA TYR A 67 17.62 1.28 -25.47
C TYR A 67 16.99 2.14 -26.59
N LEU A 68 15.92 2.87 -26.28
CA LEU A 68 15.22 3.75 -27.23
C LEU A 68 15.84 5.16 -27.38
N GLY A 69 16.92 5.47 -26.65
CA GLY A 69 17.63 6.74 -26.76
C GLY A 69 16.76 7.97 -26.43
N VAL A 70 16.76 8.99 -27.29
CA VAL A 70 16.06 10.27 -27.05
C VAL A 70 14.54 10.09 -26.90
N PHE A 71 13.93 9.16 -27.65
CA PHE A 71 12.50 8.86 -27.48
C PHE A 71 12.21 8.21 -26.12
N GLY A 72 13.09 7.34 -25.66
CA GLY A 72 12.99 6.75 -24.33
C GLY A 72 13.13 7.80 -23.22
N ALA A 73 13.99 8.80 -23.39
CA ALA A 73 14.14 9.88 -22.40
C ALA A 73 12.86 10.71 -22.20
N ILE A 74 12.03 10.87 -23.24
CA ILE A 74 10.75 11.59 -23.17
C ILE A 74 9.64 10.68 -22.60
N LEU A 75 9.61 9.42 -23.01
CA LEU A 75 8.58 8.46 -22.57
C LEU A 75 8.79 7.98 -21.13
N TRP A 76 10.03 7.89 -20.68
CA TRP A 76 10.41 7.45 -19.34
C TRP A 76 9.67 8.16 -18.20
N PRO A 77 9.70 9.51 -18.10
CA PRO A 77 9.00 10.22 -17.03
C PRO A 77 7.47 10.01 -17.10
N LEU A 78 6.89 9.92 -18.31
CA LEU A 78 5.44 9.68 -18.46
C LEU A 78 5.04 8.30 -17.95
N ILE A 79 5.84 7.28 -18.24
CA ILE A 79 5.63 5.90 -17.76
C ILE A 79 5.77 5.85 -16.24
N MET A 80 6.82 6.48 -15.67
CA MET A 80 7.04 6.51 -14.22
C MET A 80 5.93 7.24 -13.47
N ILE A 81 5.50 8.41 -13.96
CA ILE A 81 4.38 9.15 -13.36
C ILE A 81 3.11 8.32 -13.41
N SER A 82 2.82 7.66 -14.53
CA SER A 82 1.64 6.81 -14.69
C SER A 82 1.64 5.63 -13.71
N ILE A 83 2.79 4.95 -13.54
CA ILE A 83 2.96 3.89 -12.56
C ILE A 83 2.78 4.42 -11.13
N TRP A 84 3.36 5.58 -10.83
CA TRP A 84 3.23 6.20 -9.51
C TRP A 84 1.77 6.55 -9.17
N ILE A 85 1.03 7.13 -10.12
CA ILE A 85 -0.39 7.44 -9.95
C ILE A 85 -1.20 6.15 -9.76
N PHE A 86 -0.94 5.12 -10.56
CA PHE A 86 -1.61 3.83 -10.43
C PHE A 86 -1.41 3.23 -9.03
N TYR A 87 -0.16 3.18 -8.53
CA TYR A 87 0.12 2.60 -7.23
C TYR A 87 -0.40 3.45 -6.07
N THR A 88 -0.30 4.77 -6.13
CA THR A 88 -0.82 5.65 -5.07
C THR A 88 -2.34 5.56 -4.93
N THR A 89 -3.06 5.50 -6.04
CA THR A 89 -4.53 5.35 -6.05
C THR A 89 -4.98 3.96 -5.60
N ASN A 90 -4.27 2.90 -6.00
CA ASN A 90 -4.66 1.51 -5.72
C ASN A 90 -3.99 0.89 -4.48
N ILE A 91 -3.17 1.63 -3.74
CA ILE A 91 -2.38 1.09 -2.62
C ILE A 91 -3.24 0.37 -1.57
N ARG A 92 -4.45 0.88 -1.29
CA ARG A 92 -5.33 0.30 -0.26
C ARG A 92 -5.80 -1.09 -0.67
N THR A 93 -6.21 -1.24 -1.92
CA THR A 93 -6.65 -2.50 -2.50
C THR A 93 -5.49 -3.50 -2.59
N LEU A 94 -4.30 -3.03 -2.99
CA LEU A 94 -3.10 -3.87 -3.07
C LEU A 94 -2.66 -4.37 -1.69
N LEU A 95 -2.71 -3.51 -0.66
CA LEU A 95 -2.42 -3.89 0.72
C LEU A 95 -3.47 -4.88 1.24
N ALA A 96 -4.76 -4.61 1.06
CA ALA A 96 -5.84 -5.52 1.46
C ALA A 96 -5.66 -6.92 0.82
N GLN A 97 -5.36 -6.98 -0.48
CA GLN A 97 -5.07 -8.24 -1.15
C GLN A 97 -3.82 -8.94 -0.59
N ASP A 98 -2.78 -8.20 -0.19
CA ASP A 98 -1.57 -8.77 0.41
C ASP A 98 -1.88 -9.38 1.78
N TYR A 99 -2.71 -8.74 2.61
CA TYR A 99 -3.19 -9.30 3.88
C TYR A 99 -4.03 -10.56 3.67
N LEU A 100 -5.00 -10.53 2.75
CA LEU A 100 -5.82 -11.70 2.42
C LEU A 100 -4.96 -12.87 1.90
N ARG A 101 -3.95 -12.60 1.08
CA ARG A 101 -2.99 -13.63 0.60
C ARG A 101 -2.13 -14.22 1.71
N ARG A 102 -1.92 -13.50 2.81
CA ARG A 102 -1.25 -14.00 4.02
C ARG A 102 -2.19 -14.79 4.93
N GLY A 103 -3.47 -14.90 4.57
CA GLY A 103 -4.49 -15.59 5.36
C GLY A 103 -5.08 -14.75 6.48
N TRP A 104 -4.93 -13.42 6.43
CA TRP A 104 -5.53 -12.52 7.41
C TRP A 104 -7.01 -12.30 7.07
N SER A 105 -7.85 -12.12 8.08
CA SER A 105 -9.28 -11.81 7.93
C SER A 105 -9.53 -10.32 8.13
N GLU A 106 -10.41 -9.75 7.31
CA GLU A 106 -10.93 -8.40 7.55
C GLU A 106 -11.90 -8.45 8.73
N VAL A 107 -11.71 -7.58 9.71
CA VAL A 107 -12.55 -7.48 10.91
C VAL A 107 -13.39 -6.22 10.80
N ASP A 108 -14.65 -6.32 11.21
CA ASP A 108 -15.53 -5.17 11.25
C ASP A 108 -14.94 -4.10 12.16
N LEU A 109 -14.88 -2.87 11.65
CA LEU A 109 -14.31 -1.73 12.37
C LEU A 109 -15.00 -1.49 13.72
N GLU A 110 -16.25 -1.92 13.86
CA GLU A 110 -17.01 -1.84 15.11
C GLU A 110 -16.47 -2.80 16.17
N GLU A 111 -16.24 -4.06 15.78
CA GLU A 111 -15.67 -5.11 16.63
C GLU A 111 -14.21 -4.79 17.00
N ALA A 112 -13.42 -4.33 16.02
CA ALA A 112 -12.04 -3.91 16.24
C ALA A 112 -11.88 -2.74 17.23
N THR A 113 -12.89 -1.85 17.34
CA THR A 113 -12.85 -0.73 18.31
C THR A 113 -13.14 -1.13 19.74
N ILE A 114 -13.77 -2.29 19.97
CA ILE A 114 -14.17 -2.75 21.31
C ILE A 114 -13.03 -3.48 22.02
N GLU A 115 -12.13 -4.11 21.25
CA GLU A 115 -11.19 -5.10 21.77
C GLU A 115 -9.73 -4.66 21.86
N LEU A 116 -9.30 -3.53 21.30
CA LEU A 116 -7.92 -3.06 21.46
C LEU A 116 -7.70 -2.55 22.90
N PRO A 117 -6.98 -3.27 23.79
CA PRO A 117 -6.49 -2.68 25.02
C PRO A 117 -5.27 -1.85 24.64
N TYR A 118 -5.28 -0.60 25.09
CA TYR A 118 -4.27 0.43 24.82
C TYR A 118 -2.82 -0.06 24.87
#